data_AF-A0A914W563-F1
#
_entry.id   AF-A0A914W563-F1
#
_cell.length_a   1.000
_cell.length_b   1.000
_cell.length_c   1.000
_cell.angle_alpha   90.00
_cell.angle_beta   90.00
_cell.angle_gamma   90.00
#
_symmetry.space_group_name_H-M   'P 1'
#
loop_
_entity.id
_entity.type
_entity.pdbx_description
1 polymer ?
#
loop_
_entity_poly.entity_id
_entity_poly.type
_entity_poly.pdbx_seq_one_letter_code
_entity_poly.pdbx_strand_id
1 'polypeptide(L)'
;MRVAVVRLRLLHRAVGRCPQRPCSSTVDNRVTGAQQPSSPVDLLRQIVANLANAGHKMVLPESSEALEQLARPLSDLLASGAPVLFVQKTFSSNPALLKLTAKHTTQWTALMTMLMSSCALKADEALGMMNAYSDVLLQIGAEEIGRRTEAILSNGLSSSNMRSLILSCPEVLLTRDASSIVHLCESLRGFFSNLLMKQLLVSHPQVLLSNLEELQLKYEYVFFHMGIESTELLKCKEWITLTLDEIMERHQFLVRAGVYIYPDPKKPQLEQLNPELKQILDCSEKQLATSVAGVTFEEWNVFKLFWEREQRDKGDSEDENLPYPRIKPSQWKAFHRIRKPPMEKPSDHEFRQ
;
A
#
# COMPACT_ATOMS: atom_id res chain seq x y z
N MET A 1 14.55 13.93 -4.31
CA MET A 1 13.27 13.24 -4.12
C MET A 1 12.72 12.55 -5.38
N ARG A 2 12.61 13.21 -6.54
CA ARG A 2 12.05 12.59 -7.77
C ARG A 2 12.80 11.33 -8.26
N VAL A 3 14.12 11.27 -8.14
CA VAL A 3 14.93 10.11 -8.58
C VAL A 3 14.72 8.86 -7.72
N ALA A 4 14.49 9.02 -6.40
CA ALA A 4 14.22 7.91 -5.50
C ALA A 4 12.81 7.33 -5.71
N VAL A 5 11.82 8.19 -5.96
CA VAL A 5 10.43 7.79 -6.26
C VAL A 5 10.33 7.07 -7.61
N VAL A 6 11.12 7.47 -8.61
CA VAL A 6 11.19 6.75 -9.91
C VAL A 6 11.84 5.37 -9.75
N ARG A 7 12.88 5.24 -8.92
CA ARG A 7 13.52 3.94 -8.64
C ARG A 7 12.60 2.98 -7.85
N LEU A 8 11.81 3.52 -6.92
CA LEU A 8 10.76 2.76 -6.20
C LEU A 8 9.58 2.36 -7.10
N ARG A 9 9.12 3.24 -8.01
CA ARG A 9 8.08 2.88 -9.01
C ARG A 9 8.57 1.83 -10.01
N LEU A 10 9.85 1.86 -10.39
CA LEU A 10 10.46 0.83 -11.24
C LEU A 10 10.62 -0.50 -10.50
N LEU A 11 10.95 -0.48 -9.21
CA LEU A 11 10.92 -1.68 -8.37
C LEU A 11 9.49 -2.24 -8.24
N HIS A 12 8.46 -1.41 -8.11
CA HIS A 12 7.07 -1.89 -8.09
C HIS A 12 6.58 -2.46 -9.43
N ARG A 13 7.10 -1.99 -10.58
CA ARG A 13 6.82 -2.62 -11.89
C ARG A 13 7.63 -3.90 -12.14
N ALA A 14 8.84 -4.00 -11.59
CA ALA A 14 9.69 -5.20 -11.66
C ALA A 14 9.25 -6.29 -10.66
N VAL A 15 8.74 -5.90 -9.50
CA VAL A 15 8.02 -6.75 -8.53
C VAL A 15 6.56 -6.85 -8.97
N GLY A 16 6.37 -7.26 -10.23
CA GLY A 16 5.06 -7.66 -10.71
C GLY A 16 4.55 -8.81 -9.86
N ARG A 17 3.40 -8.57 -9.21
CA ARG A 17 2.52 -9.57 -8.57
C ARG A 17 3.27 -10.52 -7.63
N CYS A 18 3.06 -10.34 -6.32
CA CYS A 18 3.14 -11.49 -5.41
C CYS A 18 2.32 -12.62 -6.06
N PRO A 19 2.92 -13.75 -6.46
CA PRO A 19 2.19 -14.80 -7.13
C PRO A 19 1.13 -15.27 -6.15
N GLN A 20 -0.12 -15.21 -6.59
CA GLN A 20 -1.20 -15.86 -5.87
C GLN A 20 -0.75 -17.29 -5.55
N ARG A 21 -0.94 -17.68 -4.28
CA ARG A 21 -0.77 -19.05 -3.82
C ARG A 21 -1.43 -20.00 -4.83
N PRO A 22 -0.75 -21.06 -5.28
CA PRO A 22 -1.44 -22.29 -5.60
C PRO A 22 -1.83 -22.94 -4.27
N CYS A 23 -3.14 -23.13 -4.08
CA CYS A 23 -3.67 -24.07 -3.13
C CYS A 23 -3.04 -25.46 -3.35
N SER A 24 -2.78 -26.15 -2.24
CA SER A 24 -2.79 -27.62 -2.10
C SER A 24 -2.13 -28.44 -3.22
N SER A 25 -0.90 -28.88 -2.97
CA SER A 25 -0.41 -30.15 -3.51
C SER A 25 0.46 -30.83 -2.46
N THR A 26 -0.02 -31.99 -2.02
CA THR A 26 0.75 -33.12 -1.50
C THR A 26 2.18 -33.10 -2.02
N VAL A 27 3.15 -32.94 -1.14
CA VAL A 27 4.57 -33.05 -1.48
C VAL A 27 4.88 -34.54 -1.59
N ASP A 28 4.94 -35.02 -2.83
CA ASP A 28 5.62 -36.27 -3.15
C ASP A 28 7.11 -36.12 -2.79
N ASN A 29 7.50 -36.89 -1.78
CA ASN A 29 8.89 -37.09 -1.39
C ASN A 29 9.63 -37.80 -2.52
N ARG A 30 10.44 -37.06 -3.28
CA ARG A 30 11.66 -37.57 -3.94
C ARG A 30 12.43 -36.38 -4.54
N VAL A 31 13.57 -36.04 -3.93
CA VAL A 31 14.87 -35.81 -4.58
C VAL A 31 15.90 -35.39 -3.52
N THR A 32 16.90 -36.26 -3.35
CA THR A 32 18.28 -36.07 -2.84
C THR A 32 18.51 -35.36 -1.50
N GLY A 33 18.56 -36.16 -0.42
CA GLY A 33 19.67 -36.27 0.54
C GLY A 33 20.59 -35.08 0.86
N ALA A 34 20.07 -33.87 1.08
CA ALA A 34 20.83 -32.83 1.77
C ALA A 34 20.53 -32.95 3.27
N GLN A 35 21.52 -33.39 4.06
CA GLN A 35 21.45 -33.37 5.52
C GLN A 35 21.08 -31.96 5.98
N GLN A 36 20.03 -31.84 6.80
CA GLN A 36 19.71 -30.56 7.42
C GLN A 36 20.93 -30.08 8.22
N PRO A 37 21.30 -28.79 8.12
CA PRO A 37 22.49 -28.28 8.80
C PRO A 37 22.32 -28.47 10.32
N SER A 38 23.28 -29.18 10.92
CA SER A 38 23.34 -29.47 12.35
C SER A 38 23.67 -28.25 13.21
N SER A 39 24.25 -27.21 12.62
CA SER A 39 24.61 -25.97 13.32
C SER A 39 24.48 -24.73 12.41
N PRO A 40 24.33 -23.51 12.97
CA PRO A 40 24.33 -22.26 12.20
C PRO A 40 25.61 -22.06 11.38
N VAL A 41 26.75 -22.58 11.86
CA VAL A 41 28.03 -22.55 11.16
C VAL A 41 28.02 -23.51 9.96
N ASP A 42 27.40 -24.68 10.09
CA ASP A 42 27.23 -25.61 8.97
C ASP A 42 26.29 -25.04 7.91
N LEU A 43 25.23 -24.35 8.32
CA LEU A 43 24.36 -23.61 7.40
C LEU A 43 25.15 -22.53 6.65
N LEU A 44 26.01 -21.76 7.33
CA LEU A 44 26.86 -20.76 6.69
C LEU A 44 27.83 -21.40 5.66
N ARG A 45 28.43 -22.54 5.99
CA ARG A 45 29.28 -23.31 5.05
C ARG A 45 28.48 -23.80 3.84
N GLN A 46 27.26 -24.30 4.04
CA GLN A 46 26.37 -24.72 2.95
C GLN A 46 25.98 -23.54 2.04
N ILE A 47 25.69 -22.37 2.61
CA ILE A 47 25.41 -21.14 1.83
C ILE A 47 26.62 -20.75 0.98
N VAL A 48 27.82 -20.74 1.56
CA VAL A 48 29.06 -20.40 0.83
C VAL A 48 29.37 -21.42 -0.27
N ALA A 49 29.15 -22.71 -0.01
CA ALA A 49 29.29 -23.76 -1.02
C ALA A 49 28.30 -23.57 -2.19
N ASN A 50 27.04 -23.23 -1.90
CA ASN A 50 26.04 -22.93 -2.93
C ASN A 50 26.42 -21.68 -3.74
N LEU A 51 26.94 -20.64 -3.09
CA LEU A 51 27.44 -19.44 -3.75
C LEU A 51 28.65 -19.74 -4.65
N ALA A 52 29.56 -20.61 -4.21
CA ALA A 52 30.69 -21.06 -5.01
C ALA A 52 30.24 -21.81 -6.26
N ASN A 53 29.23 -22.69 -6.14
CA ASN A 53 28.61 -23.38 -7.27
C ASN A 53 27.93 -22.41 -8.24
N ALA A 54 27.42 -21.27 -7.75
CA ALA A 54 26.86 -20.19 -8.55
C ALA A 54 27.93 -19.22 -9.14
N GLY A 55 29.22 -19.50 -8.94
CA GLY A 55 30.33 -18.70 -9.48
C GLY A 55 30.79 -17.53 -8.60
N HIS A 56 30.25 -17.39 -7.38
CA HIS A 56 30.67 -16.36 -6.44
C HIS A 56 31.76 -16.87 -5.49
N LYS A 57 32.95 -16.24 -5.52
CA LYS A 57 34.02 -16.54 -4.56
C LYS A 57 33.81 -15.75 -3.26
N MET A 58 33.55 -16.46 -2.17
CA MET A 58 33.56 -15.93 -0.81
C MET A 58 34.48 -16.78 0.06
N VAL A 59 35.35 -16.12 0.82
CA VAL A 59 36.28 -16.77 1.75
C VAL A 59 35.76 -16.55 3.16
N LEU A 60 35.60 -17.64 3.90
CA LEU A 60 35.22 -17.60 5.31
C LEU A 60 36.47 -17.41 6.19
N PRO A 61 36.37 -16.72 7.34
CA PRO A 61 37.47 -16.63 8.30
C PRO A 61 37.89 -18.01 8.82
N GLU A 62 39.20 -18.22 9.00
CA GLU A 62 39.75 -19.45 9.57
C GLU A 62 39.62 -19.50 11.11
N SER A 63 39.51 -18.33 11.75
CA SER A 63 39.29 -18.24 13.20
C SER A 63 37.88 -18.70 13.57
N SER A 64 37.79 -19.66 14.50
CA SER A 64 36.51 -20.16 15.05
C SER A 64 35.65 -19.03 15.63
N GLU A 65 36.27 -18.07 16.31
CA GLU A 65 35.56 -16.95 16.94
C GLU A 65 34.98 -15.99 15.89
N ALA A 66 35.73 -15.69 14.84
CA ALA A 66 35.26 -14.85 13.74
C ALA A 66 34.14 -15.54 12.92
N LEU A 67 34.23 -16.86 12.76
CA LEU A 67 33.22 -17.65 12.08
C LEU A 67 31.91 -17.72 12.89
N GLU A 68 32.00 -17.85 14.21
CA GLU A 68 30.85 -17.79 15.11
C GLU A 68 30.19 -16.41 15.08
N GLN A 69 30.97 -15.32 15.14
CA GLN A 69 30.45 -13.97 15.04
C GLN A 69 29.71 -13.70 13.72
N LEU A 70 30.22 -14.25 12.61
CA LEU A 70 29.57 -14.16 11.30
C LEU A 70 28.27 -15.00 11.24
N ALA A 71 28.21 -16.12 11.97
CA ALA A 71 27.05 -16.99 12.04
C ALA A 71 25.97 -16.50 13.02
N ARG A 72 26.27 -15.55 13.92
CA ARG A 72 25.32 -15.03 14.92
C ARG A 72 23.99 -14.54 14.32
N PRO A 73 23.96 -13.69 13.29
CA PRO A 73 22.69 -13.26 12.69
C PRO A 73 21.87 -14.41 12.10
N LEU A 74 22.52 -15.46 11.60
CA LEU A 74 21.84 -16.66 11.12
C LEU A 74 21.26 -17.47 12.29
N SER A 75 22.01 -17.58 13.39
CA SER A 75 21.53 -18.20 14.62
C SER A 75 20.30 -17.49 15.18
N ASP A 76 20.32 -16.16 15.22
CA ASP A 76 19.19 -15.35 15.70
C ASP A 76 17.95 -15.51 14.81
N LEU A 77 18.15 -15.55 13.48
CA LEU A 77 17.07 -15.82 12.53
C LEU A 77 16.43 -17.21 12.75
N LEU A 78 17.25 -18.25 12.93
CA LEU A 78 16.75 -19.60 13.20
C LEU A 78 16.03 -19.68 14.55
N ALA A 79 16.58 -19.05 15.59
CA ALA A 79 15.95 -18.97 16.92
C ALA A 79 14.60 -18.23 16.88
N SER A 80 14.46 -17.24 15.99
CA SER A 80 13.19 -16.55 15.76
C SER A 80 12.15 -17.32 14.93
N GLY A 81 12.46 -18.55 14.52
CA GLY A 81 11.54 -19.43 13.80
C GLY A 81 11.59 -19.30 12.27
N ALA A 82 12.63 -18.67 11.71
CA ALA A 82 12.81 -18.63 10.25
C ALA A 82 13.10 -20.04 9.69
N PRO A 83 12.42 -20.50 8.61
CA PRO A 83 12.70 -21.80 8.02
C PRO A 83 14.13 -21.86 7.47
N VAL A 84 14.89 -22.89 7.85
CA VAL A 84 16.29 -23.10 7.44
C VAL A 84 16.46 -23.01 5.92
N LEU A 85 15.56 -23.66 5.17
CA LEU A 85 15.58 -23.65 3.70
C LEU A 85 15.36 -22.25 3.11
N PHE A 86 14.51 -21.43 3.75
CA PHE A 86 14.25 -20.07 3.30
C PHE A 86 15.45 -19.16 3.55
N VAL A 87 16.08 -19.26 4.72
CA VAL A 87 17.32 -18.56 5.05
C VAL A 87 18.41 -18.95 4.05
N GLN A 88 18.64 -20.25 3.85
CA GLN A 88 19.64 -20.75 2.91
C GLN A 88 19.42 -20.22 1.49
N LYS A 89 18.18 -20.30 0.98
CA LYS A 89 17.80 -19.80 -0.35
C LYS A 89 18.04 -18.30 -0.49
N THR A 90 17.65 -17.51 0.52
CA THR A 90 17.75 -16.05 0.48
C THR A 90 19.20 -15.59 0.39
N PHE A 91 20.06 -16.09 1.28
CA PHE A 91 21.49 -15.72 1.28
C PHE A 91 22.25 -16.32 0.09
N SER A 92 21.85 -17.49 -0.43
CA SER A 92 22.44 -18.04 -1.66
C SER A 92 22.02 -17.28 -2.92
N SER A 93 20.85 -16.61 -2.90
CA SER A 93 20.35 -15.83 -4.05
C SER A 93 20.91 -14.40 -4.07
N ASN A 94 21.30 -13.86 -2.91
CA ASN A 94 21.84 -12.51 -2.80
C ASN A 94 23.14 -12.48 -1.97
N PRO A 95 24.31 -12.64 -2.62
CA PRO A 95 25.60 -12.62 -1.93
C PRO A 95 25.96 -11.26 -1.33
N ALA A 96 25.36 -10.16 -1.82
CA ALA A 96 25.56 -8.84 -1.24
C ALA A 96 24.94 -8.74 0.16
N LEU A 97 23.81 -9.40 0.38
CA LEU A 97 23.16 -9.46 1.69
C LEU A 97 24.10 -10.04 2.75
N LEU A 98 24.78 -11.15 2.45
CA LEU A 98 25.71 -11.79 3.38
C LEU A 98 26.90 -10.88 3.75
N LYS A 99 27.38 -10.08 2.79
CA LYS A 99 28.44 -9.09 3.05
C LYS A 99 27.93 -7.93 3.91
N LEU A 100 26.71 -7.46 3.66
CA LEU A 100 26.10 -6.39 4.44
C LEU A 100 25.81 -6.83 5.87
N THR A 101 25.32 -8.06 6.07
CA THR A 101 25.12 -8.63 7.41
C THR A 101 26.42 -8.75 8.18
N ALA A 102 27.51 -9.10 7.50
CA ALA A 102 28.84 -9.21 8.13
C ALA A 102 29.43 -7.85 8.51
N LYS A 103 29.20 -6.82 7.66
CA LYS A 103 29.76 -5.48 7.86
C LYS A 103 28.98 -4.67 8.90
N HIS A 104 27.65 -4.81 8.92
CA HIS A 104 26.75 -4.01 9.75
C HIS A 104 25.93 -4.90 10.70
N THR A 105 26.56 -5.86 11.36
CA THR A 105 25.91 -6.88 12.21
C THR A 105 24.95 -6.28 13.23
N THR A 106 25.36 -5.25 13.97
CA THR A 106 24.54 -4.63 15.03
C THR A 106 23.35 -3.85 14.49
N GLN A 107 23.51 -3.14 13.37
CA GLN A 107 22.42 -2.42 12.73
C GLN A 107 21.42 -3.38 12.08
N TRP A 108 21.93 -4.47 11.48
CA TRP A 108 21.12 -5.53 10.91
C TRP A 108 20.25 -6.21 11.97
N THR A 109 20.85 -6.63 13.10
CA THR A 109 20.09 -7.29 14.17
C THR A 109 19.06 -6.35 14.77
N ALA A 110 19.42 -5.09 15.04
CA ALA A 110 18.48 -4.08 15.51
C ALA A 110 17.30 -3.85 14.55
N LEU A 111 17.56 -3.80 13.24
CA LEU A 111 16.52 -3.68 12.21
C LEU A 111 15.61 -4.91 12.17
N MET A 112 16.17 -6.11 12.16
CA MET A 112 15.41 -7.36 12.22
C MET A 112 14.52 -7.41 13.46
N THR A 113 15.07 -7.08 14.64
CA THR A 113 14.30 -7.04 15.89
C THR A 113 13.19 -6.01 15.84
N MET A 114 13.42 -4.81 15.28
CA MET A 114 12.39 -3.77 15.15
C MET A 114 11.28 -4.21 14.16
N LEU A 115 11.65 -4.80 13.02
CA LEU A 115 10.68 -5.33 12.05
C LEU A 115 9.83 -6.46 12.64
N MET A 116 10.42 -7.32 13.46
CA MET A 116 9.66 -8.41 14.08
C MET A 116 8.80 -7.92 15.23
N SER A 117 9.30 -7.01 16.08
CA SER A 117 8.58 -6.56 17.28
C SER A 117 7.59 -5.44 17.00
N SER A 118 8.03 -4.32 16.41
CA SER A 118 7.19 -3.15 16.16
C SER A 118 6.26 -3.34 14.97
N CYS A 119 6.73 -4.02 13.91
CA CYS A 119 5.94 -4.26 12.70
C CYS A 119 5.17 -5.60 12.74
N ALA A 120 5.35 -6.39 13.80
CA ALA A 120 4.74 -7.72 13.99
C ALA A 120 4.99 -8.69 12.83
N LEU A 121 6.11 -8.55 12.12
CA LEU A 121 6.48 -9.43 11.00
C LEU A 121 7.05 -10.75 11.52
N LYS A 122 6.81 -11.82 10.76
CA LYS A 122 7.53 -13.08 10.99
C LYS A 122 8.98 -12.95 10.52
N ALA A 123 9.85 -13.81 11.04
CA ALA A 123 11.28 -13.76 10.73
C ALA A 123 11.57 -13.94 9.23
N ASP A 124 10.80 -14.77 8.52
CA ASP A 124 10.90 -14.97 7.08
C ASP A 124 10.44 -13.73 6.29
N GLU A 125 9.38 -13.07 6.74
CA GLU A 125 8.86 -11.83 6.13
C GLU A 125 9.82 -10.65 6.33
N ALA A 126 10.34 -10.50 7.55
CA ALA A 126 11.34 -9.48 7.87
C ALA A 126 12.63 -9.71 7.07
N LEU A 127 13.10 -10.96 6.95
CA LEU A 127 14.24 -11.30 6.11
C LEU A 127 13.95 -11.02 4.62
N GLY A 128 12.74 -11.30 4.15
CA GLY A 128 12.30 -10.98 2.79
C GLY A 128 12.35 -9.47 2.51
N MET A 129 11.87 -8.65 3.44
CA MET A 129 11.96 -7.19 3.35
C MET A 129 13.41 -6.71 3.36
N MET A 130 14.24 -7.23 4.26
CA MET A 130 15.65 -6.88 4.31
C MET A 130 16.39 -7.28 3.03
N ASN A 131 16.04 -8.41 2.41
CA ASN A 131 16.63 -8.81 1.13
C ASN A 131 16.19 -7.89 -0.03
N ALA A 132 14.94 -7.42 -0.02
CA ALA A 132 14.41 -6.53 -1.07
C ALA A 132 14.89 -5.07 -0.93
N TYR A 133 15.09 -4.59 0.29
CA TYR A 133 15.33 -3.17 0.58
C TYR A 133 16.56 -2.91 1.48
N SER A 134 17.57 -3.80 1.46
CA SER A 134 18.73 -3.78 2.37
C SER A 134 19.38 -2.40 2.51
N ASP A 135 19.71 -1.78 1.38
CA ASP A 135 20.49 -0.53 1.37
C ASP A 135 19.69 0.63 1.95
N VAL A 136 18.39 0.68 1.62
CA VAL A 136 17.48 1.75 2.08
C VAL A 136 17.18 1.59 3.57
N LEU A 137 16.92 0.36 4.02
CA LEU A 137 16.62 0.08 5.44
C LEU A 137 17.82 0.38 6.33
N LEU A 138 19.04 0.01 5.89
CA LEU A 138 20.27 0.33 6.62
C LEU A 138 20.56 1.84 6.65
N GLN A 139 20.23 2.57 5.57
CA GLN A 139 20.39 4.02 5.54
C GLN A 139 19.43 4.75 6.49
N ILE A 140 18.18 4.28 6.62
CA ILE A 140 17.18 4.88 7.50
C ILE A 140 17.48 4.54 8.97
N GLY A 141 17.84 3.27 9.25
CA GLY A 141 18.12 2.79 10.59
C GLY A 141 16.89 2.39 11.40
N ALA A 142 17.10 1.56 12.43
CA ALA A 142 16.02 0.94 13.20
C ALA A 142 15.17 1.94 14.01
N GLU A 143 15.82 2.97 14.57
CA GLU A 143 15.14 3.97 15.40
C GLU A 143 14.12 4.79 14.60
N GLU A 144 14.49 5.23 13.40
CA GLU A 144 13.62 6.02 12.53
C GLU A 144 12.44 5.17 12.01
N ILE A 145 12.68 3.90 11.64
CA ILE A 145 11.58 3.02 11.25
C ILE A 145 10.65 2.74 12.44
N GLY A 146 11.20 2.61 13.66
CA GLY A 146 10.42 2.52 14.89
C GLY A 146 9.51 3.73 15.07
N ARG A 147 10.05 4.94 14.93
CA ARG A 147 9.27 6.20 15.00
C ARG A 147 8.19 6.29 13.92
N ARG A 148 8.47 5.86 12.69
CA ARG A 148 7.47 5.81 11.60
C ARG A 148 6.35 4.81 11.92
N THR A 149 6.71 3.65 12.45
CA THR A 149 5.75 2.61 12.85
C THR A 149 4.85 3.12 13.98
N GLU A 150 5.42 3.75 15.00
CA GLU A 150 4.69 4.36 16.12
C GLU A 150 3.77 5.50 15.64
N ALA A 151 4.23 6.34 14.71
CA ALA A 151 3.42 7.39 14.12
C ALA A 151 2.16 6.84 13.43
N ILE A 152 2.27 5.72 12.70
CA ILE A 152 1.15 5.05 12.04
C ILE A 152 0.18 4.44 13.08
N LEU A 153 0.71 3.76 14.10
CA LEU A 153 -0.10 3.14 15.16
C LEU A 153 -0.88 4.20 15.95
N SER A 154 -0.20 5.26 16.38
CA SER A 154 -0.79 6.38 17.12
C SER A 154 -1.87 7.10 16.31
N ASN A 155 -1.81 7.03 14.98
CA ASN A 155 -2.77 7.67 14.09
C ASN A 155 -3.93 6.79 13.62
N GLY A 156 -4.11 5.60 14.18
CA GLY A 156 -5.37 4.87 14.11
C GLY A 156 -5.27 3.46 13.57
N LEU A 157 -4.11 3.04 13.05
CA LEU A 157 -3.92 1.63 12.70
C LEU A 157 -3.78 0.80 13.99
N SER A 158 -4.47 -0.34 14.06
CA SER A 158 -4.23 -1.31 15.14
C SER A 158 -2.91 -2.05 14.91
N SER A 159 -2.25 -2.45 16.00
CA SER A 159 -1.05 -3.29 15.96
C SER A 159 -1.25 -4.58 15.16
N SER A 160 -2.43 -5.19 15.26
CA SER A 160 -2.80 -6.39 14.50
C SER A 160 -2.76 -6.20 12.98
N ASN A 161 -3.01 -4.98 12.49
CA ASN A 161 -3.08 -4.69 11.06
C ASN A 161 -1.76 -4.14 10.50
N MET A 162 -0.78 -3.86 11.36
CA MET A 162 0.53 -3.33 10.97
C MET A 162 1.26 -4.25 9.99
N ARG A 163 1.31 -5.55 10.31
CA ARG A 163 1.90 -6.56 9.43
C ARG A 163 1.27 -6.55 8.03
N SER A 164 -0.07 -6.50 7.95
CA SER A 164 -0.77 -6.49 6.67
C SER A 164 -0.49 -5.24 5.86
N LEU A 165 -0.43 -4.08 6.52
CA LEU A 165 -0.10 -2.80 5.88
C LEU A 165 1.29 -2.84 5.26
N ILE A 166 2.29 -3.28 6.03
CA ILE A 166 3.69 -3.29 5.59
C ILE A 166 3.92 -4.31 4.49
N LEU A 167 3.31 -5.50 4.58
CA LEU A 167 3.43 -6.50 3.52
C LEU A 167 2.77 -6.05 2.21
N SER A 168 1.72 -5.22 2.30
CA SER A 168 1.01 -4.70 1.13
C SER A 168 1.68 -3.46 0.54
N CYS A 169 2.31 -2.63 1.37
CA CYS A 169 2.97 -1.40 0.95
C CYS A 169 4.17 -1.07 1.85
N PRO A 170 5.34 -1.73 1.65
CA PRO A 170 6.55 -1.48 2.42
C PRO A 170 7.04 -0.02 2.32
N GLU A 171 6.73 0.65 1.21
CA GLU A 171 7.19 2.00 0.89
C GLU A 171 6.74 3.05 1.89
N VAL A 172 5.66 2.79 2.63
CA VAL A 172 5.18 3.66 3.71
C VAL A 172 6.28 3.87 4.77
N LEU A 173 7.05 2.84 5.08
CA LEU A 173 8.15 2.93 6.04
C LEU A 173 9.43 3.50 5.43
N LEU A 174 9.56 3.52 4.10
CA LEU A 174 10.80 3.88 3.41
C LEU A 174 10.83 5.35 2.99
N THR A 175 9.69 5.93 2.64
CA THR A 175 9.64 7.19 1.87
C THR A 175 9.42 8.44 2.72
N ARG A 176 8.58 8.38 3.75
CA ARG A 176 8.22 9.53 4.59
C ARG A 176 8.82 9.41 5.99
N ASP A 177 9.17 10.55 6.56
CA ASP A 177 9.51 10.66 7.98
C ASP A 177 8.27 10.58 8.89
N ALA A 178 8.50 10.32 10.17
CA ALA A 178 7.43 10.17 11.16
C ALA A 178 6.53 11.42 11.27
N SER A 179 7.11 12.63 11.27
CA SER A 179 6.36 13.89 11.40
C SER A 179 5.43 14.13 10.20
N SER A 180 5.92 13.87 8.99
CA SER A 180 5.12 13.94 7.76
C SER A 180 3.96 12.95 7.74
N ILE A 181 4.11 11.76 8.34
CA ILE A 181 3.03 10.78 8.48
C ILE A 181 1.96 11.31 9.44
N VAL A 182 2.37 11.84 10.60
CA VAL A 182 1.43 12.42 11.58
C VAL A 182 0.63 13.56 10.95
N HIS A 183 1.31 14.52 10.31
CA HIS A 183 0.64 15.65 9.66
C HIS A 183 -0.34 15.23 8.57
N LEU A 184 0.02 14.22 7.76
CA LEU A 184 -0.87 13.70 6.73
C LEU A 184 -2.11 13.05 7.37
N CYS A 185 -1.93 12.21 8.38
CA CYS A 185 -3.04 11.57 9.10
C CYS A 185 -3.97 12.62 9.75
N GLU A 186 -3.42 13.64 10.40
CA GLU A 186 -4.20 14.75 10.96
C GLU A 186 -5.00 15.49 9.89
N SER A 187 -4.38 15.75 8.74
CA SER A 187 -5.04 16.41 7.61
C SER A 187 -6.17 15.53 7.04
N LEU A 188 -5.94 14.22 6.92
CA LEU A 188 -6.93 13.26 6.44
C LEU A 188 -8.13 13.13 7.39
N ARG A 189 -7.95 13.33 8.70
CA ARG A 189 -9.07 13.40 9.67
C ARG A 189 -10.02 14.57 9.40
N GLY A 190 -9.60 15.57 8.62
CA GLY A 190 -10.49 16.62 8.12
C GLY A 190 -11.56 16.11 7.16
N PHE A 191 -11.30 15.00 6.46
CA PHE A 191 -12.20 14.39 5.47
C PHE A 191 -12.86 13.11 5.99
N PHE A 192 -12.11 12.31 6.76
CA PHE A 192 -12.53 10.99 7.22
C PHE A 192 -12.71 10.94 8.74
N SER A 193 -13.79 10.29 9.20
CA SER A 193 -13.95 9.98 10.62
C SER A 193 -12.85 9.03 11.11
N ASN A 194 -12.64 8.95 12.43
CA ASN A 194 -11.64 8.04 13.00
C ASN A 194 -11.85 6.58 12.56
N LEU A 195 -13.10 6.11 12.45
CA LEU A 195 -13.41 4.75 12.01
C LEU A 195 -13.04 4.54 10.54
N LEU A 196 -13.43 5.49 9.67
CA LEU A 196 -13.09 5.47 8.25
C LEU A 196 -11.58 5.57 8.04
N MET A 197 -10.87 6.31 8.90
CA MET A 197 -9.42 6.41 8.84
C MET A 197 -8.77 5.04 9.09
N LYS A 198 -9.22 4.28 10.10
CA LYS A 198 -8.68 2.92 10.33
C LYS A 198 -8.89 2.03 9.11
N GLN A 199 -10.09 2.07 8.54
CA GLN A 199 -10.42 1.29 7.36
C GLN A 199 -9.56 1.71 6.16
N LEU A 200 -9.40 3.02 5.94
CA LEU A 200 -8.61 3.57 4.84
C LEU A 200 -7.14 3.13 4.90
N LEU A 201 -6.51 3.16 6.08
CA LEU A 201 -5.11 2.73 6.22
C LEU A 201 -4.94 1.22 5.95
N VAL A 202 -5.94 0.41 6.27
CA VAL A 202 -5.90 -1.04 6.05
C VAL A 202 -6.16 -1.38 4.59
N SER A 203 -7.18 -0.77 3.98
CA SER A 203 -7.57 -1.09 2.60
C SER A 203 -6.70 -0.40 1.55
N HIS A 204 -6.22 0.81 1.84
CA HIS A 204 -5.47 1.64 0.90
C HIS A 204 -4.25 2.33 1.54
N PRO A 205 -3.23 1.57 1.94
CA PRO A 205 -2.03 2.13 2.56
C PRO A 205 -1.26 3.12 1.67
N GLN A 206 -1.48 3.07 0.34
CA GLN A 206 -0.89 4.02 -0.61
C GLN A 206 -1.35 5.47 -0.37
N VAL A 207 -2.42 5.69 0.39
CA VAL A 207 -2.85 7.03 0.82
C VAL A 207 -1.71 7.76 1.54
N LEU A 208 -0.90 7.02 2.31
CA LEU A 208 0.22 7.59 3.06
C LEU A 208 1.37 8.05 2.17
N LEU A 209 1.41 7.61 0.92
CA LEU A 209 2.42 8.00 -0.07
C LEU A 209 1.97 9.14 -0.97
N SER A 210 0.66 9.41 -0.99
CA SER A 210 0.04 10.32 -1.95
C SER A 210 0.20 11.78 -1.54
N ASN A 211 0.02 12.70 -2.49
CA ASN A 211 -0.04 14.13 -2.20
C ASN A 211 -1.39 14.46 -1.56
N LEU A 212 -1.38 15.19 -0.44
CA LEU A 212 -2.59 15.62 0.26
C LEU A 212 -3.50 16.48 -0.63
N GLU A 213 -2.93 17.40 -1.41
CA GLU A 213 -3.71 18.28 -2.29
C GLU A 213 -4.41 17.48 -3.39
N GLU A 214 -3.70 16.53 -4.00
CA GLU A 214 -4.27 15.65 -5.00
C GLU A 214 -5.37 14.75 -4.42
N LEU A 215 -5.15 14.16 -3.24
CA LEU A 215 -6.15 13.38 -2.53
C LEU A 215 -7.38 14.22 -2.19
N GLN A 216 -7.17 15.46 -1.76
CA GLN A 216 -8.26 16.38 -1.43
C GLN A 216 -9.08 16.70 -2.68
N LEU A 217 -8.45 16.99 -3.81
CA LEU A 217 -9.16 17.22 -5.07
C LEU A 217 -9.99 16.01 -5.49
N LYS A 218 -9.39 14.80 -5.49
CA LYS A 218 -10.13 13.56 -5.80
C LYS A 218 -11.30 13.34 -4.84
N TYR A 219 -11.08 13.53 -3.54
CA TYR A 219 -12.13 13.42 -2.54
C TYR A 219 -13.26 14.43 -2.78
N GLU A 220 -12.94 15.69 -3.02
CA GLU A 220 -13.91 16.75 -3.32
C GLU A 220 -14.75 16.40 -4.56
N TYR A 221 -14.12 15.92 -5.62
CA TYR A 221 -14.80 15.52 -6.84
C TYR A 221 -15.75 14.34 -6.60
N VAL A 222 -15.26 13.24 -6.03
CA VAL A 222 -16.10 12.05 -5.80
C VAL A 222 -17.22 12.35 -4.81
N PHE A 223 -16.91 13.04 -3.71
CA PHE A 223 -17.88 13.26 -2.65
C PHE A 223 -18.95 14.28 -3.02
N PHE A 224 -18.58 15.39 -3.68
CA PHE A 224 -19.53 16.47 -3.95
C PHE A 224 -20.01 16.55 -5.39
N HIS A 225 -19.17 16.26 -6.38
CA HIS A 225 -19.57 16.32 -7.79
C HIS A 225 -20.23 15.03 -8.24
N MET A 226 -19.73 13.87 -7.81
CA MET A 226 -20.42 12.59 -8.03
C MET A 226 -21.46 12.32 -6.93
N GLY A 227 -21.36 12.94 -5.76
CA GLY A 227 -22.28 12.73 -4.64
C GLY A 227 -22.16 11.36 -3.98
N ILE A 228 -21.01 10.72 -4.11
CA ILE A 228 -20.74 9.38 -3.59
C ILE A 228 -20.23 9.49 -2.16
N GLU A 229 -20.74 8.65 -1.27
CA GLU A 229 -20.37 8.69 0.15
C GLU A 229 -18.95 8.17 0.41
N SER A 230 -18.32 8.68 1.48
CA SER A 230 -16.96 8.28 1.88
C SER A 230 -16.85 6.78 2.16
N THR A 231 -17.92 6.10 2.58
CA THR A 231 -17.95 4.65 2.82
C THR A 231 -17.82 3.84 1.53
N GLU A 232 -18.34 4.34 0.42
CA GLU A 232 -18.24 3.73 -0.89
C GLU A 232 -16.90 4.02 -1.55
N LEU A 233 -16.35 5.22 -1.32
CA LEU A 233 -14.97 5.56 -1.69
C LEU A 233 -13.97 4.54 -1.14
N LEU A 234 -14.14 4.10 0.12
CA LEU A 234 -13.26 3.09 0.73
C LEU A 234 -13.43 1.66 0.19
N LYS A 235 -14.44 1.39 -0.65
CA LYS A 235 -14.61 0.09 -1.31
C LYS A 235 -13.95 0.06 -2.68
N CYS A 236 -13.74 1.21 -3.29
CA CYS A 236 -13.04 1.37 -4.55
C CYS A 236 -11.53 1.30 -4.30
N LYS A 237 -10.81 0.51 -5.10
CA LYS A 237 -9.35 0.36 -4.98
C LYS A 237 -8.58 1.41 -5.77
N GLU A 238 -9.09 1.74 -6.95
CA GLU A 238 -8.36 2.54 -7.93
C GLU A 238 -8.47 4.06 -7.71
N TRP A 239 -9.27 4.53 -6.75
CA TRP A 239 -9.44 5.99 -6.53
C TRP A 239 -8.15 6.69 -6.08
N ILE A 240 -7.19 5.97 -5.47
CA ILE A 240 -5.89 6.54 -5.10
C ILE A 240 -4.93 6.54 -6.30
N THR A 241 -4.95 5.46 -7.09
CA THR A 241 -4.02 5.22 -8.20
C THR A 241 -4.36 6.04 -9.43
N LEU A 242 -5.66 6.14 -9.77
CA LEU A 242 -6.14 6.96 -10.87
C LEU A 242 -5.91 8.43 -10.58
N THR A 243 -5.50 9.16 -11.61
CA THR A 243 -5.45 10.63 -11.59
C THR A 243 -6.85 11.21 -11.49
N LEU A 244 -6.93 12.47 -11.06
CA LEU A 244 -8.21 13.19 -11.03
C LEU A 244 -8.86 13.23 -12.42
N ASP A 245 -8.06 13.44 -13.47
CA ASP A 245 -8.56 13.56 -14.84
C ASP A 245 -9.14 12.24 -15.36
N GLU A 246 -8.53 11.09 -15.02
CA GLU A 246 -9.09 9.77 -15.33
C GLU A 246 -10.41 9.51 -14.58
N ILE A 247 -10.51 9.90 -13.30
CA ILE A 247 -11.78 9.79 -12.55
C ILE A 247 -12.86 10.66 -13.21
N MET A 248 -12.49 11.88 -13.62
CA MET A 248 -13.39 12.81 -14.29
C MET A 248 -13.84 12.28 -15.66
N GLU A 249 -12.92 11.81 -16.49
CA GLU A 249 -13.19 11.24 -17.81
C GLU A 249 -14.22 10.12 -17.72
N ARG A 250 -13.99 9.14 -16.82
CA ARG A 250 -14.90 8.01 -16.62
C ARG A 250 -16.28 8.46 -16.14
N HIS A 251 -16.34 9.39 -15.19
CA HIS A 251 -17.61 9.92 -14.70
C HIS A 251 -18.37 10.68 -15.79
N GLN A 252 -17.70 11.60 -16.50
CA GLN A 252 -18.32 12.43 -17.53
C GLN A 252 -18.78 11.61 -18.73
N PHE A 253 -18.06 10.55 -19.08
CA PHE A 253 -18.51 9.59 -20.08
C PHE A 253 -19.86 8.97 -19.71
N LEU A 254 -20.01 8.48 -18.48
CA LEU A 254 -21.27 7.87 -18.03
C LEU A 254 -22.40 8.87 -17.94
N VAL A 255 -22.11 10.12 -17.57
CA VAL A 255 -23.10 11.22 -17.60
C VAL A 255 -23.58 11.47 -19.03
N ARG A 256 -22.66 11.58 -20.01
CA ARG A 256 -23.01 11.83 -21.42
C ARG A 256 -23.68 10.63 -22.08
N ALA A 257 -23.37 9.42 -21.66
CA ALA A 257 -24.06 8.21 -22.06
C ALA A 257 -25.47 8.09 -21.42
N GLY A 258 -25.83 8.97 -20.48
CA GLY A 258 -27.11 8.95 -19.77
C GLY A 258 -27.22 7.83 -18.71
N VAL A 259 -26.11 7.17 -18.39
CA VAL A 259 -26.05 6.08 -17.40
C VAL A 259 -25.86 6.61 -15.99
N TYR A 260 -25.17 7.75 -15.85
CA TYR A 260 -24.98 8.41 -14.56
C TYR A 260 -25.80 9.70 -14.48
N ILE A 261 -26.61 9.83 -13.43
CA ILE A 261 -27.43 11.01 -13.17
C ILE A 261 -26.89 11.73 -11.94
N TYR A 262 -26.69 13.03 -12.05
CA TYR A 262 -26.24 13.82 -10.89
C TYR A 262 -27.24 13.72 -9.73
N PRO A 263 -26.75 13.55 -8.48
CA PRO A 263 -27.57 13.59 -7.28
C PRO A 263 -28.46 14.83 -7.22
N ASP A 264 -29.77 14.63 -7.12
CA ASP A 264 -30.75 15.69 -6.92
C ASP A 264 -31.47 15.44 -5.60
N PRO A 265 -31.32 16.33 -4.59
CA PRO A 265 -32.02 16.22 -3.30
C PRO A 265 -33.54 16.12 -3.43
N LYS A 266 -34.12 16.59 -4.54
CA LYS A 266 -35.56 16.51 -4.82
C LYS A 266 -35.97 15.16 -5.44
N LYS A 267 -35.03 14.37 -5.93
CA LYS A 267 -35.25 13.08 -6.61
C LYS A 267 -34.23 12.02 -6.17
N PRO A 268 -34.14 11.70 -4.87
CA PRO A 268 -33.17 10.75 -4.34
C PRO A 268 -33.31 9.34 -4.95
N GLN A 269 -34.49 8.97 -5.46
CA GLN A 269 -34.69 7.69 -6.13
C GLN A 269 -33.89 7.53 -7.44
N LEU A 270 -33.50 8.63 -8.09
CA LEU A 270 -32.68 8.56 -9.31
C LEU A 270 -31.22 8.24 -9.00
N GLU A 271 -30.72 8.64 -7.82
CA GLU A 271 -29.37 8.30 -7.34
C GLU A 271 -29.19 6.78 -7.18
N GLN A 272 -30.25 6.07 -6.80
CA GLN A 272 -30.21 4.61 -6.58
C GLN A 272 -29.99 3.80 -7.87
N LEU A 273 -30.14 4.43 -9.04
CA LEU A 273 -29.90 3.79 -10.33
C LEU A 273 -28.46 3.95 -10.83
N ASN A 274 -27.67 4.83 -10.20
CA ASN A 274 -26.28 5.04 -10.60
C ASN A 274 -25.43 3.81 -10.29
N PRO A 275 -24.44 3.50 -11.16
CA PRO A 275 -23.47 2.44 -10.88
C PRO A 275 -22.62 2.80 -9.65
N GLU A 276 -22.23 1.77 -8.89
CA GLU A 276 -21.35 1.95 -7.72
C GLU A 276 -19.97 2.45 -8.17
N LEU A 277 -19.29 3.23 -7.33
CA LEU A 277 -17.97 3.81 -7.62
C LEU A 277 -16.95 2.75 -8.06
N LYS A 278 -16.94 1.58 -7.40
CA LYS A 278 -16.03 0.48 -7.76
C LYS A 278 -16.30 -0.05 -9.18
N GLN A 279 -17.55 -0.01 -9.64
CA GLN A 279 -17.91 -0.42 -11.00
C GLN A 279 -17.43 0.60 -12.03
N ILE A 280 -17.30 1.87 -11.64
CA ILE A 280 -16.81 2.96 -12.50
C ILE A 280 -15.27 2.96 -12.54
N LEU A 281 -14.61 2.85 -11.38
CA LEU A 281 -13.16 3.09 -11.26
C LEU A 281 -12.31 1.81 -11.27
N ASP A 282 -12.77 0.70 -10.65
CA ASP A 282 -11.94 -0.51 -10.54
C ASP A 282 -12.01 -1.41 -11.79
N CYS A 283 -12.88 -1.08 -12.74
CA CYS A 283 -13.01 -1.83 -13.98
C CYS A 283 -11.98 -1.38 -15.03
N SER A 284 -11.72 -2.27 -16.00
CA SER A 284 -10.97 -1.90 -17.20
C SER A 284 -11.79 -0.97 -18.10
N GLU A 285 -11.12 -0.14 -18.90
CA GLU A 285 -11.79 0.76 -19.86
C GLU A 285 -12.79 0.03 -20.77
N LYS A 286 -12.45 -1.18 -21.22
CA LYS A 286 -13.35 -2.00 -22.04
C LYS A 286 -14.62 -2.37 -21.28
N GLN A 287 -14.50 -2.79 -20.02
CA GLN A 287 -15.65 -3.11 -19.17
C GLN A 287 -16.49 -1.87 -18.85
N LEU A 288 -15.84 -0.72 -18.62
CA LEU A 288 -16.55 0.55 -18.45
C LEU A 288 -17.43 0.85 -19.66
N ALA A 289 -16.89 0.75 -20.87
CA ALA A 289 -17.63 1.01 -22.11
C ALA A 289 -18.76 -0.01 -22.32
N THR A 290 -18.43 -1.30 -22.33
CA THR A 290 -19.40 -2.33 -22.78
C THR A 290 -20.37 -2.75 -21.70
N SER A 291 -19.91 -2.87 -20.46
CA SER A 291 -20.70 -3.48 -19.38
C SER A 291 -21.37 -2.45 -18.47
N VAL A 292 -20.74 -1.30 -18.26
CA VAL A 292 -21.29 -0.23 -17.41
C VAL A 292 -22.06 0.77 -18.25
N ALA A 293 -21.44 1.31 -19.31
CA ALA A 293 -22.06 2.33 -20.16
C ALA A 293 -23.02 1.73 -21.22
N GLY A 294 -22.86 0.46 -21.57
CA GLY A 294 -23.71 -0.21 -22.57
C GLY A 294 -23.42 0.21 -24.01
N VAL A 295 -22.21 0.71 -24.28
CA VAL A 295 -21.78 1.20 -25.60
C VAL A 295 -20.57 0.42 -26.11
N THR A 296 -20.18 0.65 -27.37
CA THR A 296 -19.01 -0.01 -27.97
C THR A 296 -17.70 0.55 -27.40
N PHE A 297 -16.63 -0.23 -27.47
CA PHE A 297 -15.32 0.23 -27.01
C PHE A 297 -14.74 1.31 -27.92
N GLU A 298 -15.12 1.30 -29.19
CA GLU A 298 -14.81 2.30 -30.19
C GLU A 298 -15.38 3.67 -29.81
N GLU A 299 -16.64 3.73 -29.36
CA GLU A 299 -17.28 4.97 -28.87
C GLU A 299 -16.55 5.55 -27.65
N TRP A 300 -16.08 4.70 -26.73
CA TRP A 300 -15.23 5.13 -25.62
C TRP A 300 -13.92 5.76 -26.11
N ASN A 301 -13.21 5.11 -27.04
CA ASN A 301 -11.96 5.65 -27.57
C ASN A 301 -12.16 7.00 -28.28
N VAL A 302 -13.26 7.14 -29.03
CA VAL A 302 -13.63 8.43 -29.64
C VAL A 302 -13.93 9.47 -28.57
N PHE A 303 -14.66 9.12 -27.52
CA PHE A 303 -14.92 10.02 -26.40
C PHE A 303 -13.63 10.52 -25.75
N LYS A 304 -12.64 9.66 -25.49
CA LYS A 304 -11.35 10.08 -24.91
C LYS A 304 -10.65 11.14 -25.75
N LEU A 305 -10.67 11.00 -27.08
CA LEU A 305 -10.10 12.01 -27.98
C LEU A 305 -10.81 13.37 -27.87
N PHE A 306 -12.14 13.36 -27.68
CA PHE A 306 -12.90 14.58 -27.43
C PHE A 306 -12.61 15.15 -26.04
N TRP A 307 -12.54 14.30 -25.01
CA TRP A 307 -12.22 14.70 -23.64
C TRP A 307 -10.86 15.41 -23.58
N GLU A 308 -9.80 14.78 -24.11
CA GLU A 308 -8.45 15.38 -24.16
C GLU A 308 -8.45 16.74 -24.86
N ARG A 309 -9.22 16.88 -25.94
CA ARG A 309 -9.35 18.15 -26.66
C ARG A 309 -10.06 19.21 -25.82
N GLU A 310 -11.20 18.88 -25.22
CA GLU A 310 -11.94 19.80 -24.34
C GLU A 310 -11.10 20.26 -23.14
N GLN A 311 -10.29 19.36 -22.56
CA GLN A 311 -9.43 19.71 -21.44
C GLN A 311 -8.27 20.63 -21.86
N ARG A 312 -7.71 20.45 -23.06
CA ARG A 312 -6.72 21.39 -23.62
C ARG A 312 -7.32 22.77 -23.88
N ASP A 313 -8.50 22.82 -24.49
CA ASP A 313 -9.15 24.09 -24.85
C ASP A 313 -9.56 24.91 -23.61
N LYS A 314 -9.72 24.27 -22.44
CA LYS A 314 -9.95 24.93 -21.13
C LYS A 314 -8.67 25.38 -20.42
N GLY A 315 -7.50 24.89 -20.82
CA GLY A 315 -6.22 25.10 -20.12
C GLY A 315 -5.56 26.47 -20.30
N ASP A 316 -6.10 27.33 -21.16
CA ASP A 316 -5.49 28.63 -21.54
C ASP A 316 -6.08 29.86 -20.80
N SER A 317 -7.04 29.69 -19.88
CA SER A 317 -7.60 30.79 -19.08
C SER A 317 -6.96 30.88 -17.68
N GLU A 318 -6.12 31.89 -17.47
CA GLU A 318 -5.21 32.05 -16.32
C GLU A 318 -5.86 32.20 -14.92
N ASP A 319 -7.19 32.26 -14.79
CA ASP A 319 -7.89 32.55 -13.51
C ASP A 319 -8.68 31.35 -12.91
N GLU A 320 -8.76 30.19 -13.60
CA GLU A 320 -9.51 29.01 -13.14
C GLU A 320 -8.69 27.70 -13.28
N ASN A 321 -7.59 27.58 -12.54
CA ASN A 321 -6.69 26.40 -12.60
C ASN A 321 -7.26 25.09 -11.98
N LEU A 322 -8.56 25.00 -11.73
CA LEU A 322 -9.19 23.79 -11.19
C LEU A 322 -10.26 23.27 -12.17
N PRO A 323 -10.30 21.96 -12.47
CA PRO A 323 -11.22 21.39 -13.47
C PRO A 323 -12.71 21.51 -13.09
N TYR A 324 -13.02 21.99 -11.88
CA TYR A 324 -14.35 22.19 -11.35
C TYR A 324 -14.34 23.30 -10.27
N PRO A 325 -15.50 23.96 -10.05
CA PRO A 325 -15.61 24.98 -9.01
C PRO A 325 -15.35 24.38 -7.62
N ARG A 326 -14.39 24.95 -6.88
CA ARG A 326 -14.14 24.57 -5.47
C ARG A 326 -15.38 24.83 -4.64
N ILE A 327 -15.73 23.84 -3.83
CA ILE A 327 -16.85 23.93 -2.91
C ILE A 327 -16.39 24.63 -1.64
N LYS A 328 -17.12 25.67 -1.25
CA LYS A 328 -16.74 26.52 -0.11
C LYS A 328 -16.79 25.70 1.20
N PRO A 329 -15.92 25.96 2.18
CA PRO A 329 -15.92 25.26 3.48
C PRO A 329 -17.26 25.30 4.24
N SER A 330 -18.13 26.28 3.98
CA SER A 330 -19.49 26.34 4.52
C SER A 330 -20.41 25.23 3.97
N GLN A 331 -20.24 24.88 2.69
CA GLN A 331 -20.99 23.80 2.04
C GLN A 331 -20.53 22.42 2.54
N TRP A 332 -19.27 22.27 2.94
CA TRP A 332 -18.76 21.05 3.58
C TRP A 332 -19.51 20.72 4.86
N LYS A 333 -19.67 21.72 5.74
CA LYS A 333 -20.38 21.57 7.01
C LYS A 333 -21.87 21.31 6.82
N ALA A 334 -22.49 21.87 5.78
CA ALA A 334 -23.90 21.65 5.47
C ALA A 334 -24.14 20.24 4.93
N PHE A 335 -23.29 19.76 4.01
CA PHE A 335 -23.43 18.44 3.39
C PHE A 335 -23.26 17.30 4.41
N HIS A 336 -22.25 17.40 5.30
CA HIS A 336 -22.08 16.44 6.39
C HIS A 336 -23.22 16.46 7.43
N ARG A 337 -24.00 17.53 7.55
CA ARG A 337 -25.19 17.59 8.43
C ARG A 337 -26.41 16.93 7.82
N ILE A 338 -26.59 17.02 6.50
CA ILE A 338 -27.74 16.47 5.78
C ILE A 338 -27.69 14.94 5.72
N ARG A 339 -26.49 14.36 5.58
CA ARG A 339 -26.30 12.91 5.48
C ARG A 339 -25.85 12.22 6.77
N LYS A 340 -25.71 12.95 7.89
CA LYS A 340 -25.53 12.30 9.20
C LYS A 340 -26.87 11.66 9.57
N PRO A 341 -26.95 10.33 9.84
CA PRO A 341 -28.17 9.78 10.39
C PRO A 341 -28.47 10.51 11.71
N PRO A 342 -29.74 10.80 12.02
CA PRO A 342 -30.09 11.36 13.31
C PRO A 342 -29.51 10.43 14.38
N MET A 343 -28.71 10.99 15.30
CA MET A 343 -28.27 10.23 16.47
C MET A 343 -29.54 9.66 17.12
N GLU A 344 -29.64 8.33 17.23
CA GLU A 344 -30.63 7.71 18.10
C GLU A 344 -30.45 8.36 19.46
N LYS A 345 -31.47 9.12 19.89
CA LYS A 345 -31.54 9.57 21.26
C LYS A 345 -31.51 8.29 22.10
N PRO A 346 -30.67 8.18 23.15
CA PRO A 346 -30.79 7.08 24.08
C PRO A 346 -32.24 7.04 24.54
N SER A 347 -32.90 5.90 24.36
CA SER A 347 -34.29 5.73 24.75
C SER A 347 -34.42 5.97 26.25
N ASP A 348 -35.17 6.99 26.66
CA ASP A 348 -35.54 7.29 28.06
C ASP A 348 -36.50 6.24 28.65
N HIS A 349 -36.29 4.95 28.35
CA HIS A 349 -37.08 3.83 28.86
C HIS A 349 -36.21 2.79 29.56
N GLU A 350 -35.27 3.23 30.40
CA GLU A 350 -34.69 2.38 31.46
C GLU A 350 -34.52 3.16 32.77
N PHE A 351 -35.56 3.89 33.20
CA PHE A 351 -35.73 4.29 34.60
C PHE A 351 -37.22 4.34 34.94
N ARG A 352 -37.84 3.16 35.03
CA ARG A 352 -39.01 2.87 35.89
C ARG A 352 -39.32 1.38 35.79
N GLN A 353 -38.70 0.61 36.67
CA GLN A 353 -39.37 -0.35 37.56
C GLN A 353 -38.40 -0.79 38.64
#